data_AF-A0A7J8AVA1-F1
#
_entry.id   AF-A0A7J8AVA1-F1
#
_cell.length_a   1.000
_cell.length_b   1.000
_cell.length_c   1.000
_cell.angle_alpha   90.00
_cell.angle_beta   90.00
_cell.angle_gamma   90.00
#
_symmetry.space_group_name_H-M   'P 1'
#
loop_
_entity.id
_entity.type
_entity.pdbx_description
1 polymer ?
#
loop_
_entity_poly.entity_id
_entity_poly.type
_entity_poly.pdbx_seq_one_letter_code
_entity_poly.pdbx_strand_id
1 'polypeptide(L)'
;MGATGDQAKSRPFCQAQTSKLGGHTVSHKFLYLPDCPIPLLGHDLLTKLGAQISFKPSGQATMSLQPPSEGLILSITTLKEEEWRLYRTGSIEQNPEAYRADFPEVWAEDNPPGLTEPHPKPIIR
;
A
#
# COMPACT_ATOMS: atom_id res chain seq x y z
N MET A 1 7.05 3.24 12.47
CA MET A 1 6.47 2.12 13.23
C MET A 1 5.71 1.24 12.26
N GLY A 2 6.11 -0.02 12.10
CA GLY A 2 5.28 -1.00 11.38
C GLY A 2 4.18 -1.54 12.28
N ALA A 3 3.14 -2.15 11.69
CA ALA A 3 1.93 -2.59 12.38
C ALA A 3 2.13 -3.57 13.56
N THR A 4 3.34 -4.14 13.73
CA THR A 4 3.62 -5.15 14.75
C THR A 4 4.26 -4.61 16.04
N GLY A 5 4.56 -3.31 16.14
CA GLY A 5 5.12 -2.71 17.37
C GLY A 5 6.52 -3.21 17.80
N ASP A 6 7.05 -4.24 17.14
CA ASP A 6 8.33 -4.83 17.48
C ASP A 6 9.48 -3.95 16.92
N GLN A 7 10.40 -3.57 17.80
CA GLN A 7 11.45 -2.62 17.48
C GLN A 7 12.45 -3.23 16.49
N ALA A 8 12.61 -2.58 15.34
CA ALA A 8 13.83 -2.47 14.55
C ALA A 8 14.68 -3.75 14.30
N LYS A 9 14.08 -4.95 14.27
CA LYS A 9 14.74 -6.09 13.64
C LYS A 9 14.53 -5.97 12.15
N SER A 10 15.62 -5.72 11.42
CA SER A 10 15.64 -5.85 9.96
C SER A 10 15.12 -7.24 9.62
N ARG A 11 13.91 -7.30 9.07
CA ARG A 11 13.30 -8.57 8.70
C ARG A 11 14.06 -9.07 7.47
N PRO A 12 14.66 -10.27 7.53
CA PRO A 12 15.46 -10.76 6.43
C PRO A 12 14.57 -10.96 5.19
N PHE A 13 15.08 -10.53 4.05
CA PHE A 13 14.47 -10.84 2.76
C PHE A 13 15.11 -12.11 2.21
N CYS A 14 14.29 -12.94 1.56
CA CYS A 14 14.79 -13.99 0.69
C CYS A 14 15.58 -13.39 -0.48
N GLN A 15 16.46 -14.19 -1.08
CA GLN A 15 17.00 -13.86 -2.41
C GLN A 15 15.84 -13.70 -3.40
N ALA A 16 16.04 -12.89 -4.44
CA ALA A 16 15.04 -12.73 -5.48
C ALA A 16 14.71 -14.10 -6.10
N GLN A 17 13.43 -14.44 -6.13
CA GLN A 17 12.93 -15.68 -6.69
C GLN A 17 11.98 -15.40 -7.85
N THR A 18 12.10 -16.19 -8.90
CA THR A 18 11.15 -16.20 -10.01
C THR A 18 10.08 -17.23 -9.74
N SER A 19 8.83 -16.79 -9.63
CA SER A 19 7.68 -17.63 -9.31
C SER A 19 6.58 -17.51 -10.38
N LYS A 20 5.85 -18.60 -10.61
CA LYS A 20 4.65 -18.57 -11.45
C LYS A 20 3.41 -18.38 -10.58
N LEU A 21 2.67 -17.31 -10.78
CA LEU A 21 1.47 -16.99 -10.00
C LEU A 21 0.33 -16.55 -10.92
N GLY A 22 -0.77 -17.31 -10.91
CA GLY A 22 -1.97 -17.00 -11.70
C GLY A 22 -1.72 -16.83 -13.20
N GLY A 23 -0.74 -17.56 -13.76
CA GLY A 23 -0.33 -17.45 -15.17
C GLY A 23 0.79 -16.44 -15.45
N HIS A 24 1.17 -15.61 -14.48
CA HIS A 24 2.26 -14.65 -14.59
C HIS A 24 3.59 -15.26 -14.11
N THR A 25 4.69 -14.85 -14.72
CA THR A 25 6.04 -15.12 -14.20
C THR A 25 6.58 -13.85 -13.56
N VAL A 26 6.85 -13.88 -12.25
CA VAL A 26 7.28 -12.69 -11.49
C VAL A 26 8.59 -12.97 -10.77
N SER A 27 9.56 -12.08 -10.92
CA SER A 27 10.77 -12.05 -10.10
C SER A 27 10.61 -11.08 -8.93
N HIS A 28 10.75 -11.59 -7.71
CA HIS A 28 10.48 -10.81 -6.50
C HIS A 28 11.26 -11.31 -5.28
N LYS A 29 11.55 -10.40 -4.33
CA LYS A 29 12.16 -10.72 -3.04
C LYS A 29 11.07 -10.79 -1.98
N PHE A 30 10.88 -11.98 -1.41
CA PHE A 30 9.88 -12.20 -0.37
C PHE A 30 10.46 -11.88 1.01
N LEU A 31 9.60 -11.43 1.92
CA LEU A 31 9.93 -11.28 3.32
C LEU A 31 9.99 -12.67 3.98
N TYR A 32 11.09 -12.97 4.68
CA TYR A 32 11.19 -14.21 5.44
C TYR A 32 10.49 -14.04 6.79
N LEU A 33 9.36 -14.73 6.94
CA LEU A 33 8.51 -14.69 8.13
C LEU A 33 8.26 -16.12 8.64
N PRO A 34 9.20 -16.71 9.40
CA PRO A 34 9.07 -18.10 9.85
C PRO A 34 7.89 -18.30 10.81
N ASP A 35 7.54 -17.26 11.59
CA ASP A 35 6.44 -17.31 12.55
C ASP A 35 5.07 -17.03 11.92
N CYS A 36 5.01 -16.71 10.62
CA CYS A 36 3.75 -16.44 9.93
C CYS A 36 3.16 -17.76 9.41
N PRO A 37 1.96 -18.16 9.88
CA PRO A 37 1.39 -19.46 9.53
C PRO A 37 0.93 -19.54 8.06
N ILE A 38 0.82 -18.40 7.36
CA ILE A 38 0.29 -18.32 6.00
C ILE A 38 1.17 -17.36 5.19
N PRO A 39 1.58 -17.72 3.96
CA PRO A 39 2.29 -16.79 3.09
C PRO A 39 1.38 -15.63 2.70
N LEU A 40 1.93 -14.41 2.75
CA LEU A 40 1.17 -13.20 2.46
C LEU A 40 1.49 -12.66 1.07
N LEU A 41 0.45 -12.26 0.35
CA LEU A 41 0.55 -11.49 -0.89
C LEU A 41 0.45 -10.01 -0.54
N GLY A 42 1.59 -9.32 -0.59
CA GLY A 42 1.67 -7.89 -0.36
C GLY A 42 1.11 -7.08 -1.52
N HIS A 43 0.83 -5.80 -1.23
CA HIS A 43 0.40 -4.83 -2.24
C HIS A 43 1.35 -4.75 -3.43
N ASP A 44 2.66 -4.80 -3.18
CA ASP A 44 3.71 -4.80 -4.20
C ASP A 44 3.57 -5.91 -5.24
N LEU A 45 3.23 -7.13 -4.81
CA LEU A 45 3.00 -8.25 -5.71
C LEU A 45 1.60 -8.20 -6.33
N LEU A 46 0.57 -7.76 -5.59
CA LEU A 46 -0.78 -7.58 -6.12
C LEU A 46 -0.82 -6.56 -7.26
N THR A 47 -0.16 -5.41 -7.10
CA THR A 47 -0.04 -4.40 -8.17
C THR A 47 0.71 -4.97 -9.37
N LYS A 48 1.80 -5.72 -9.14
CA LYS A 48 2.55 -6.37 -10.23
C LYS A 48 1.72 -7.35 -11.05
N LEU A 49 0.74 -7.99 -10.42
CA LEU A 49 -0.14 -8.96 -11.08
C LEU A 49 -1.38 -8.29 -11.68
N GLY A 50 -1.55 -6.97 -11.53
CA GLY A 50 -2.79 -6.29 -11.89
C GLY A 50 -3.99 -6.88 -11.16
N ALA A 51 -3.81 -7.26 -9.89
CA ALA A 51 -4.87 -7.89 -9.10
C ALA A 51 -6.02 -6.91 -8.83
N GLN A 52 -7.25 -7.38 -9.02
CA GLN A 52 -8.46 -6.70 -8.58
C GLN A 52 -9.15 -7.55 -7.52
N ILE A 53 -9.38 -6.95 -6.35
CA ILE A 53 -10.06 -7.59 -5.22
C ILE A 53 -11.41 -6.90 -5.05
N SER A 54 -12.49 -7.66 -5.17
CA SER A 54 -13.86 -7.19 -5.01
C SER A 54 -14.53 -7.89 -3.84
N PHE A 55 -15.26 -7.13 -3.04
CA PHE A 55 -16.05 -7.64 -1.93
C PHE A 55 -17.52 -7.61 -2.30
N LYS A 56 -18.19 -8.74 -2.19
CA LYS A 56 -19.64 -8.81 -2.36
C LYS A 56 -20.33 -8.34 -1.07
N PRO A 57 -21.58 -7.84 -1.14
CA PRO A 57 -22.36 -7.50 0.05
C PRO A 57 -22.52 -8.67 1.04
N SER A 58 -22.40 -9.92 0.58
CA SER A 58 -22.38 -11.12 1.43
C SER A 58 -21.12 -11.29 2.27
N GLY A 59 -20.11 -10.41 2.12
CA GLY A 59 -18.80 -10.53 2.76
C GLY A 59 -17.82 -11.44 2.01
N GLN A 60 -18.24 -12.06 0.90
CA GLN A 60 -17.34 -12.88 0.08
C GLN A 60 -16.37 -11.98 -0.70
N ALA A 61 -15.08 -12.22 -0.52
CA ALA A 61 -14.03 -11.63 -1.35
C ALA A 61 -13.77 -12.48 -2.60
N THR A 62 -13.61 -11.84 -3.74
CA THR A 62 -13.16 -12.46 -5.00
C THR A 62 -11.96 -11.70 -5.53
N MET A 63 -10.98 -12.42 -6.07
CA MET A 63 -9.78 -11.83 -6.68
C MET A 63 -9.69 -12.28 -8.13
N SER A 64 -9.45 -11.34 -9.04
CA SER A 64 -9.10 -11.59 -10.43
C SER A 64 -7.73 -10.99 -10.73
N LEU A 65 -7.04 -11.57 -11.70
CA LEU A 65 -5.79 -11.02 -12.23
C LEU A 65 -6.04 -10.53 -13.64
N GLN A 66 -5.43 -9.40 -13.99
CA GLN A 66 -5.38 -9.00 -15.39
C GLN A 66 -4.56 -10.01 -16.18
N PRO A 67 -4.84 -10.23 -17.47
CA PRO A 67 -3.99 -11.07 -18.31
C PRO A 67 -2.53 -10.61 -18.22
N PRO A 68 -1.55 -11.53 -18.31
CA PRO A 68 -0.15 -11.12 -18.40
C PRO A 68 0.01 -10.16 -19.58
N SER A 69 0.19 -8.89 -19.28
CA SER A 69 0.55 -7.89 -20.27
C SER A 69 2.06 -7.91 -20.41
N GLU A 70 2.56 -7.74 -21.63
CA GLU A 70 4.01 -7.53 -21.87
C GLU A 70 4.47 -6.12 -21.42
N GLY A 71 3.63 -5.41 -20.66
CA GLY A 71 3.88 -4.06 -20.19
C GLY A 71 4.95 -4.00 -19.10
N LEU A 72 5.85 -3.03 -19.22
CA LEU A 72 6.91 -2.78 -18.24
C LEU A 72 6.31 -2.29 -16.92
N ILE A 73 6.55 -3.01 -15.82
CA ILE A 73 6.26 -2.50 -14.47
C ILE A 73 7.50 -1.78 -13.96
N LEU A 74 7.48 -0.45 -14.00
CA LEU A 74 8.56 0.40 -13.48
C LEU A 74 8.40 0.56 -11.97
N SER A 75 9.32 -0.04 -11.20
CA SER A 75 9.42 0.19 -9.76
C SER A 75 10.40 1.34 -9.50
N ILE A 76 9.90 2.51 -9.12
CA ILE A 76 10.72 3.66 -8.74
C ILE A 76 10.98 3.57 -7.23
N THR A 77 12.25 3.59 -6.83
CA THR A 77 12.64 3.68 -5.41
C THR A 77 13.09 5.10 -5.13
N THR A 78 12.39 5.82 -4.27
CA THR A 78 12.76 7.17 -3.83
C THR A 78 13.13 7.16 -2.35
N LEU A 79 13.97 8.10 -1.92
CA LEU A 79 14.13 8.37 -0.49
C LEU A 79 12.79 8.85 0.06
N LYS A 80 12.50 8.51 1.33
CA LYS A 80 11.22 8.85 1.96
C LYS A 80 11.00 10.37 1.98
N GLU A 81 12.08 11.13 2.17
CA GLU A 81 12.13 12.59 2.17
C GLU A 81 11.90 13.18 0.77
N GLU A 82 11.96 12.36 -0.28
CA GLU A 82 11.78 12.75 -1.67
C GLU A 82 10.51 12.17 -2.31
N GLU A 83 9.74 11.36 -1.57
CA GLU A 83 8.49 10.74 -2.06
C GLU A 83 7.51 11.81 -2.58
N TRP A 84 7.48 12.99 -1.95
CA TRP A 84 6.66 14.13 -2.37
C TRP A 84 6.88 14.55 -3.83
N ARG A 85 8.05 14.24 -4.42
CA ARG A 85 8.38 14.53 -5.83
C ARG A 85 7.61 13.66 -6.81
N LEU A 86 7.19 12.45 -6.39
CA LEU A 86 6.38 11.54 -7.22
C LEU A 86 4.99 12.11 -7.47
N TYR A 87 4.45 12.89 -6.54
CA TYR A 87 3.13 13.51 -6.64
C TYR A 87 3.16 14.86 -7.38
N ARG A 88 4.35 15.34 -7.79
CA ARG A 88 4.50 16.62 -8.47
C ARG A 88 4.27 16.48 -9.97
N THR A 89 3.09 16.01 -10.37
CA THR A 89 2.66 15.99 -11.77
C THR A 89 1.26 16.55 -11.90
N GLY A 90 1.15 17.71 -12.56
CA GLY A 90 -0.11 18.36 -12.91
C GLY A 90 -0.70 19.19 -11.77
N SER A 91 -1.09 20.43 -12.08
CA SER A 91 -1.91 21.26 -11.20
C SER A 91 -3.26 20.57 -11.01
N ILE A 92 -3.40 19.77 -9.96
CA ILE A 92 -4.73 19.44 -9.46
C ILE A 92 -5.24 20.76 -8.88
N GLU A 93 -6.26 21.35 -9.51
CA GLU A 93 -7.09 22.37 -8.87
C GLU A 93 -7.80 21.69 -7.69
N GLN A 94 -7.06 21.49 -6.62
CA GLN A 94 -7.63 21.10 -5.35
C GLN A 94 -8.27 22.37 -4.80
N ASN A 95 -9.56 22.31 -4.55
CA ASN A 95 -10.26 23.29 -3.74
C ASN A 95 -10.27 22.77 -2.29
N PRO A 96 -9.23 23.01 -1.49
CA PRO A 96 -9.10 22.47 -0.13
C PRO A 96 -10.26 22.90 0.79
N GLU A 97 -10.88 24.06 0.52
CA GLU A 97 -12.05 24.55 1.26
C GLU A 97 -13.25 23.60 1.17
N ALA A 98 -13.50 23.00 0.00
CA ALA A 98 -14.63 22.08 -0.19
C ALA A 98 -14.49 20.83 0.69
N TYR A 99 -13.28 20.27 0.76
CA TYR A 99 -13.01 19.10 1.60
C TYR A 99 -12.97 19.44 3.10
N ARG A 100 -12.71 20.70 3.46
CA ARG A 100 -12.74 21.20 4.85
C ARG A 100 -14.16 21.20 5.42
N ALA A 101 -15.15 21.52 4.59
CA ALA A 101 -16.55 21.47 4.96
C ALA A 101 -17.05 20.02 5.14
N ASP A 102 -16.63 19.10 4.27
CA ASP A 102 -17.11 17.71 4.25
C ASP A 102 -16.47 16.84 5.34
N PHE A 103 -15.23 17.14 5.75
CA PHE A 103 -14.46 16.34 6.70
C PHE A 103 -13.73 17.19 7.75
N PRO A 104 -14.45 17.98 8.57
CA PRO A 104 -13.83 18.97 9.47
C PRO A 104 -12.92 18.36 10.55
N GLU A 105 -13.12 17.09 10.91
CA GLU A 105 -12.34 16.40 11.96
C GLU A 105 -11.02 15.79 11.47
N VAL A 106 -10.70 15.90 10.18
CA VAL A 106 -9.59 15.15 9.54
C VAL A 106 -8.39 16.05 9.23
N TRP A 107 -8.48 17.36 9.48
CA TRP A 107 -7.46 18.32 9.11
C TRP A 107 -6.39 18.49 10.19
N ALA A 108 -5.13 18.33 9.78
CA ALA A 108 -3.95 18.48 10.64
C ALA A 108 -3.38 19.91 10.67
N GLU A 109 -4.06 20.89 10.04
CA GLU A 109 -3.43 22.17 9.65
C GLU A 109 -2.97 23.08 10.80
N ASP A 110 -3.35 22.80 12.05
CA ASP A 110 -2.85 23.58 13.20
C ASP A 110 -1.75 22.84 14.00
N ASN A 111 -1.34 21.65 13.58
CA ASN A 111 -0.43 20.83 14.38
C ASN A 111 0.95 20.66 13.72
N PRO A 112 2.03 21.22 14.29
CA PRO A 112 3.37 20.90 13.83
C PRO A 112 3.65 19.40 13.97
N PRO A 113 4.47 18.82 13.07
CA PRO A 113 4.71 17.38 13.03
C PRO A 113 5.27 16.89 14.37
N GLY A 114 4.52 16.02 15.07
CA GLY A 114 4.96 15.36 16.31
C GLY A 114 4.00 15.41 17.51
N LEU A 115 2.86 16.09 17.42
CA LEU A 115 1.91 16.28 18.54
C LEU A 115 0.48 15.81 18.21
N THR A 116 0.28 14.90 17.26
CA THR A 116 -1.06 14.36 16.99
C THR A 116 -1.50 13.48 18.15
N GLU A 117 -2.47 13.95 18.94
CA GLU A 117 -3.18 13.07 19.87
C GLU A 117 -3.86 11.94 19.06
N PRO A 118 -3.85 10.70 19.57
CA PRO A 118 -4.39 9.55 18.85
C PRO A 118 -5.92 9.69 18.73
N HIS A 119 -6.38 10.24 17.61
CA HIS A 119 -7.80 10.24 17.30
C HIS A 119 -8.29 8.81 17.00
N PRO A 120 -9.47 8.42 17.51
CA PRO A 120 -10.03 7.11 17.25
C PRO A 120 -10.27 6.93 15.75
N LYS A 121 -9.91 5.76 15.23
CA LYS A 121 -10.07 5.43 13.81
C LYS A 121 -11.55 5.54 13.42
N PRO A 122 -11.89 6.21 12.31
CA PRO A 122 -13.27 6.26 11.84
C PRO A 122 -13.77 4.85 11.54
N ILE A 123 -14.88 4.48 12.20
CA ILE A 123 -15.60 3.23 11.94
C ILE A 123 -16.49 3.50 10.73
N ILE A 124 -16.12 2.97 9.57
CA ILE A 124 -16.99 2.95 8.40
C ILE A 124 -17.98 1.80 8.60
N ARG A 125 -19.26 2.14 8.75
CA ARG A 125 -20.38 1.20 8.90
C ARG A 125 -20.85 0.66 7.55
#